data_AF-A0A1E3GWG8-F1
#
_entry.id   AF-A0A1E3GWG8-F1
#
_cell.length_a   1.000
_cell.length_b   1.000
_cell.length_c   1.000
_cell.angle_alpha   90.00
_cell.angle_beta   90.00
_cell.angle_gamma   90.00
#
_symmetry.space_group_name_H-M   'P 1'
#
loop_
_entity.id
_entity.type
_entity.pdbx_description
1 polymer ?
#
loop_
_entity_poly.entity_id
_entity_poly.type
_entity_poly.pdbx_seq_one_letter_code
_entity_poly.pdbx_strand_id
1 'polypeptide(L)'
;MTLSRVRRERMGHIELAAPVAHIWFLKSLPSRIGLLLDMTLKDLERILYFENYVVTEPGLTPLKLHQLLSEEDFITAQDQYGDDSFTALIGAEAIREILSSMNLAKLADQLRQEIIESTSELKPKKLAKRVKIIEAFMESGNKPEWMIMNVVPVIPPDLRPLVPLDGGRFATSDLNDLYRRVINRNNRLKRLIELRAPDIIIRNEKRMLQESVDALFDNGRRGRVITGANKRPLKSLSDMLKGKQGRFRQNLLGKRVDYSGRSVIVVGPELKLHQCGLPKKMALELFKPFIYSRLDAKGFSSTVKQAKKLVEKERPEVWDILDEVIREHPVMLNRAPTLHRLGIQAFEPILIEGKAIQLHPLVCSAFNADFDGDQMAVHIPLSLEAQLEARVLMMSTNNILHPANGAPIIVPSQDIVLGLYYLSIMADGEPGEGMAFSDIGELQHALDSKSVTMHTKIRGRFKTVDKDGKPVSKIFERRPAGC
;
A
#
# COMPACT_ATOMS: atom_id res chain seq x y z
N MET A 1 25.69 -3.55 -28.63
CA MET A 1 24.51 -2.79 -28.15
C MET A 1 23.76 -3.63 -27.13
N THR A 2 23.31 -3.07 -26.01
CA THR A 2 22.48 -3.77 -25.02
C THR A 2 21.03 -3.26 -25.05
N LEU A 3 20.08 -4.05 -24.54
CA LEU A 3 18.68 -3.67 -24.45
C LEU A 3 18.48 -2.38 -23.62
N SER A 4 17.51 -1.55 -24.02
CA SER A 4 17.19 -0.28 -23.33
C SER A 4 16.74 -0.50 -21.87
N ARG A 5 16.10 -1.65 -21.57
CA ARG A 5 15.67 -2.04 -20.22
C ARG A 5 16.78 -1.99 -19.17
N VAL A 6 18.02 -2.18 -19.58
CA VAL A 6 19.19 -2.16 -18.69
C VAL A 6 19.38 -0.78 -18.01
N ARG A 7 18.83 0.29 -18.60
CA ARG A 7 18.80 1.65 -18.01
C ARG A 7 17.97 1.77 -16.73
N ARG A 8 17.14 0.78 -16.42
CA ARG A 8 16.37 0.70 -15.17
C ARG A 8 17.12 0.00 -14.04
N GLU A 9 18.14 -0.79 -14.37
CA GLU A 9 18.85 -1.65 -13.42
C GLU A 9 20.26 -1.12 -13.11
N ARG A 10 20.95 -0.49 -14.07
CA ARG A 10 22.32 0.02 -13.89
C ARG A 10 22.36 1.29 -13.04
N MET A 11 23.05 1.20 -11.90
CA MET A 11 23.34 2.33 -11.02
C MET A 11 24.63 3.05 -11.44
N GLY A 12 24.73 4.32 -11.08
CA GLY A 12 25.98 5.09 -11.14
C GLY A 12 26.47 5.43 -9.74
N HIS A 13 27.57 6.17 -9.65
CA HIS A 13 28.06 6.72 -8.39
C HIS A 13 28.62 8.13 -8.59
N ILE A 14 28.64 8.92 -7.51
CA ILE A 14 29.28 10.22 -7.42
C ILE A 14 30.38 10.11 -6.37
N GLU A 15 31.60 10.35 -6.79
CA GLU A 15 32.77 10.40 -5.91
C GLU A 15 32.83 11.78 -5.23
N LEU A 16 32.69 11.81 -3.91
CA LEU A 16 32.66 13.06 -3.15
C LEU A 16 34.08 13.60 -2.94
N ALA A 17 34.23 14.91 -3.02
CA ALA A 17 35.50 15.61 -2.79
C ALA A 17 35.87 15.69 -1.31
N ALA A 18 34.87 15.60 -0.42
CA ALA A 18 35.05 15.48 1.01
C ALA A 18 34.05 14.43 1.54
N PRO A 19 34.39 13.68 2.60
CA PRO A 19 33.47 12.73 3.20
C PRO A 19 32.24 13.44 3.78
N VAL A 20 31.10 12.76 3.76
CA VAL A 20 29.81 13.29 4.20
C VAL A 20 29.14 12.30 5.14
N ALA A 21 28.70 12.76 6.32
CA ALA A 21 27.98 11.92 7.26
C ALA A 21 26.60 11.55 6.71
N HIS A 22 26.22 10.28 6.81
CA HIS A 22 24.89 9.86 6.38
C HIS A 22 23.81 10.32 7.38
N ILE A 23 22.87 11.13 6.92
CA ILE A 23 21.83 11.78 7.75
C ILE A 23 21.02 10.82 8.63
N TRP A 24 20.71 9.61 8.13
CA TRP A 24 20.00 8.60 8.91
C TRP A 24 20.76 8.14 10.16
N PHE A 25 22.07 7.88 10.09
CA PHE A 25 22.83 7.43 11.26
C PHE A 25 23.08 8.56 12.26
N LEU A 26 23.12 9.80 11.78
CA LEU A 26 23.25 11.00 12.60
C LEU A 26 21.94 11.36 13.32
N LYS A 27 20.85 11.55 12.59
CA LYS A 27 19.58 12.14 13.07
C LYS A 27 18.47 11.12 13.35
N SER A 28 18.71 9.82 13.18
CA SER A 28 17.79 8.82 13.75
C SER A 28 17.85 8.89 15.26
N LEU A 29 16.71 8.74 15.93
CA LEU A 29 16.64 8.69 17.39
C LEU A 29 16.52 7.22 17.81
N PRO A 30 17.46 6.68 18.60
CA PRO A 30 18.71 7.32 19.05
C PRO A 30 19.78 7.39 17.96
N SER A 31 20.66 8.40 18.04
CA SER A 31 21.75 8.59 17.07
C SER A 31 22.76 7.47 17.21
N ARG A 32 23.09 6.79 16.10
CA ARG A 32 24.05 5.67 16.14
C ARG A 32 25.48 6.18 16.30
N ILE A 33 25.81 7.27 15.60
CA ILE A 33 27.10 7.94 15.73
C ILE A 33 27.25 8.54 17.13
N GLY A 34 26.20 9.22 17.64
CA GLY A 34 26.22 9.79 19.00
C GLY A 34 26.40 8.76 20.10
N LEU A 35 25.70 7.63 20.01
CA LEU A 35 25.86 6.55 21.00
C LEU A 35 27.24 5.88 20.93
N LEU A 36 27.83 5.72 19.75
CA LEU A 36 29.17 5.14 19.61
C LEU A 36 30.24 6.06 20.18
N LEU A 37 30.19 7.37 19.87
CA LEU A 37 31.17 8.36 20.32
C LEU A 37 30.95 8.84 21.77
N ASP A 38 29.83 8.46 22.39
CA ASP A 38 29.34 9.00 23.67
C ASP A 38 29.22 10.54 23.69
N MET A 39 28.86 11.11 22.54
CA MET A 39 28.66 12.56 22.37
C MET A 39 27.17 12.88 22.24
N THR A 40 26.79 14.09 22.66
CA THR A 40 25.41 14.55 22.41
C THR A 40 25.22 14.84 20.92
N LEU A 41 23.98 14.73 20.44
CA LEU A 41 23.64 15.03 19.05
C LEU A 41 24.00 16.48 18.68
N LYS A 42 23.83 17.42 19.62
CA LYS A 42 24.16 18.85 19.41
C LYS A 42 25.66 19.04 19.19
N ASP A 43 26.49 18.34 19.96
CA ASP A 43 27.94 18.41 19.84
C ASP A 43 28.42 17.83 18.50
N LEU A 44 27.83 16.72 18.06
CA LEU A 44 28.12 16.15 16.74
C LEU A 44 27.73 17.08 15.60
N GLU A 45 26.60 17.79 15.72
CA GLU A 45 26.20 18.79 14.73
C GLU A 45 27.20 19.94 14.66
N ARG A 46 27.68 20.44 15.80
CA ARG A 46 28.70 21.49 15.86
C ARG A 46 29.99 21.08 15.14
N ILE A 47 30.43 19.84 15.29
CA ILE A 47 31.60 19.31 14.58
C ILE A 47 31.31 19.19 13.07
N LEU A 48 30.22 18.53 12.70
CA LEU A 48 29.90 18.24 11.29
C LEU A 48 29.68 19.48 10.43
N TYR A 49 29.16 20.55 11.02
CA TYR A 49 28.81 21.78 10.33
C TYR A 49 29.82 22.90 10.50
N PHE A 50 31.04 22.53 10.90
CA PHE A 50 32.22 23.40 10.97
C PHE A 50 32.07 24.55 11.97
N GLU A 51 31.42 24.33 13.11
CA GLU A 51 31.35 25.29 14.22
C GLU A 51 32.47 25.07 15.25
N ASN A 52 32.71 23.82 15.66
CA ASN A 52 33.71 23.47 16.67
C ASN A 52 34.68 22.38 16.16
N TYR A 53 35.92 22.43 16.61
CA TYR A 53 36.91 21.35 16.44
C TYR A 53 36.71 20.27 17.49
N VAL A 54 37.14 19.06 17.16
CA VAL A 54 37.23 17.94 18.10
C VAL A 54 38.67 17.44 18.18
N VAL A 55 39.19 17.30 19.39
CA VAL A 55 40.52 16.75 19.63
C VAL A 55 40.51 15.25 19.30
N THR A 56 41.26 14.87 18.26
CA THR A 56 41.44 13.47 17.85
C THR A 56 42.62 12.84 18.58
N GLU A 57 43.71 13.58 18.73
CA GLU A 57 44.91 13.15 19.44
C GLU A 57 45.38 14.25 20.40
N PRO A 58 45.23 14.08 21.72
CA PRO A 58 45.62 15.10 22.70
C PRO A 58 47.15 15.22 22.91
N GLY A 59 47.94 14.26 22.43
CA GLY A 59 49.40 14.28 22.59
C GLY A 59 49.83 14.36 24.06
N LEU A 60 50.78 15.26 24.35
CA LEU A 60 51.29 15.55 25.71
C LEU A 60 50.57 16.73 26.38
N THR A 61 49.53 17.27 25.74
CA THR A 61 48.79 18.44 26.24
C THR A 61 47.77 18.05 27.31
N PRO A 62 47.27 18.99 28.13
CA PRO A 62 46.21 18.70 29.11
C PRO A 62 44.82 18.49 28.48
N LEU A 63 44.71 18.54 27.15
CA LEU A 63 43.44 18.36 26.43
C LEU A 63 42.92 16.94 26.55
N LYS A 64 41.59 16.77 26.57
CA LYS A 64 40.95 15.46 26.59
C LYS A 64 40.60 14.99 25.18
N LEU A 65 40.71 13.69 24.95
CA LEU A 65 40.22 13.07 23.73
C LEU A 65 38.69 13.29 23.58
N HIS A 66 38.25 13.67 22.38
CA HIS A 66 36.88 14.12 22.07
C HIS A 66 36.44 15.44 22.73
N GLN A 67 37.36 16.22 23.29
CA GLN A 67 37.04 17.57 23.76
C GLN A 67 36.69 18.47 22.57
N LEU A 68 35.61 19.25 22.72
CA LEU A 68 35.23 20.28 21.76
C LEU A 68 36.01 21.56 22.04
N LEU A 69 36.56 22.16 20.99
CA LEU A 69 37.22 23.46 21.03
C LEU A 69 36.47 24.40 20.09
N SER A 70 36.15 25.62 20.56
CA SER A 70 35.72 26.68 19.65
C SER A 70 36.90 27.13 18.77
N GLU A 71 36.63 27.92 17.73
CA GLU A 71 37.71 28.46 16.89
C GLU A 71 38.69 29.33 17.70
N GLU A 72 38.20 30.12 18.65
CA GLU A 72 39.03 30.93 19.56
C GLU A 72 39.84 30.06 20.53
N ASP A 73 39.22 29.03 21.11
CA ASP A 73 39.90 28.08 22.01
C ASP A 73 40.97 27.27 21.28
N PHE A 74 40.72 26.94 20.01
CA PHE A 74 41.68 26.21 19.18
C PHE A 74 42.91 27.05 18.88
N ILE A 75 42.73 28.33 18.49
CA ILE A 75 43.84 29.25 18.23
C ILE A 75 44.65 29.49 19.51
N THR A 76 43.98 29.74 20.64
CA THR A 76 44.68 29.92 21.93
C THR A 76 45.41 28.67 22.40
N ALA A 77 44.86 27.48 22.15
CA ALA A 77 45.56 26.23 22.43
C ALA A 77 46.78 26.02 21.51
N GLN A 78 46.68 26.38 20.22
CA GLN A 78 47.82 26.36 19.31
C GLN A 78 48.91 27.34 19.73
N ASP A 79 48.55 28.56 20.14
CA ASP A 79 49.50 29.57 20.63
C ASP A 79 50.22 29.12 21.92
N GLN A 80 49.53 28.38 22.79
CA GLN A 80 50.09 27.93 24.08
C GLN A 80 50.96 26.69 23.96
N TYR A 81 50.52 25.68 23.20
CA TYR A 81 51.17 24.36 23.18
C TYR A 81 51.99 24.12 21.90
N GLY A 82 51.81 24.94 20.87
CA GLY A 82 52.43 24.79 19.56
C GLY A 82 51.61 23.91 18.61
N ASP A 83 51.72 24.18 17.30
CA ASP A 83 50.88 23.58 16.25
C ASP A 83 50.95 22.03 16.19
N ASP A 84 52.09 21.44 16.52
CA ASP A 84 52.33 19.98 16.42
C ASP A 84 52.08 19.23 17.75
N SER A 85 51.66 19.92 18.80
CA SER A 85 51.53 19.32 20.14
C SER A 85 50.28 18.47 20.34
N PHE A 86 49.21 18.77 19.60
CA PHE A 86 47.94 18.03 19.58
C PHE A 86 47.31 18.11 18.19
N THR A 87 46.47 17.14 17.85
CA THR A 87 45.68 17.15 16.61
C THR A 87 44.20 17.36 16.94
N ALA A 88 43.62 18.42 16.38
CA ALA A 88 42.18 18.62 16.40
C ALA A 88 41.65 18.86 14.98
N LEU A 89 40.60 18.12 14.63
CA LEU A 89 40.01 18.15 13.31
C LEU A 89 38.56 18.65 13.37
N ILE A 90 38.02 19.00 12.21
CA ILE A 90 36.66 19.51 12.08
C ILE A 90 35.92 18.85 10.91
N GLY A 91 34.58 18.81 10.98
CA GLY A 91 33.74 18.26 9.93
C GLY A 91 33.60 16.73 9.98
N ALA A 92 33.12 16.17 8.87
CA ALA A 92 32.90 14.73 8.75
C ALA A 92 34.21 13.91 8.66
N GLU A 93 35.33 14.54 8.29
CA GLU A 93 36.67 13.94 8.29
C GLU A 93 37.08 13.56 9.72
N ALA A 94 36.92 14.49 10.66
CA ALA A 94 37.23 14.28 12.07
C ALA A 94 36.46 13.08 12.66
N ILE A 95 35.14 13.03 12.42
CA ILE A 95 34.29 11.93 12.92
C ILE A 95 34.69 10.61 12.28
N ARG A 96 35.04 10.60 10.98
CA ARG A 96 35.47 9.38 10.30
C ARG A 96 36.78 8.85 10.89
N GLU A 97 37.74 9.73 11.15
CA GLU A 97 39.03 9.37 11.73
C GLU A 97 38.86 8.78 13.12
N ILE A 98 38.07 9.43 13.99
CA ILE A 98 37.71 8.94 15.31
C ILE A 98 37.04 7.55 15.22
N LEU A 99 36.09 7.36 14.29
CA LEU A 99 35.41 6.07 14.13
C LEU A 99 36.36 4.97 13.61
N SER A 100 37.37 5.33 12.82
CA SER A 100 38.33 4.38 12.26
C SER A 100 39.41 3.94 13.26
N SER A 101 39.77 4.80 14.22
CA SER A 101 40.75 4.48 15.26
C SER A 101 40.15 3.68 16.43
N MET A 102 38.82 3.54 16.48
CA MET A 102 38.13 2.81 17.54
C MET A 102 38.33 1.29 17.47
N ASN A 103 38.85 0.72 18.57
CA ASN A 103 38.86 -0.72 18.78
C ASN A 103 37.58 -1.18 19.52
N LEU A 104 36.62 -1.72 18.76
CA LEU A 104 35.32 -2.14 19.28
C LEU A 104 35.39 -3.21 20.37
N ALA A 105 36.31 -4.17 20.26
CA ALA A 105 36.45 -5.26 21.23
C ALA A 105 36.94 -4.73 22.59
N LYS A 106 38.01 -3.93 22.59
CA LYS A 106 38.52 -3.29 23.81
C LYS A 106 37.47 -2.38 24.45
N LEU A 107 36.75 -1.61 23.64
CA LEU A 107 35.71 -0.71 24.12
C LEU A 107 34.53 -1.49 24.75
N ALA A 108 34.15 -2.63 24.18
CA ALA A 108 33.09 -3.47 24.74
C ALA A 108 33.47 -4.02 26.12
N ASP A 109 34.71 -4.48 26.29
CA ASP A 109 35.19 -5.02 27.57
C ASP A 109 35.31 -3.93 28.65
N GLN A 110 35.82 -2.75 28.29
CA GLN A 110 35.86 -1.58 29.18
C GLN A 110 34.46 -1.18 29.64
N LEU A 111 33.50 -1.07 28.71
CA LEU A 111 32.13 -0.69 29.05
C LEU A 111 31.42 -1.74 29.91
N ARG A 112 31.74 -3.03 29.76
CA ARG A 112 31.24 -4.10 30.63
C ARG A 112 31.76 -3.97 32.06
N GLN A 113 33.05 -3.63 32.22
CA GLN A 113 33.64 -3.37 33.54
C GLN A 113 33.00 -2.13 34.20
N GLU A 114 32.83 -1.03 33.46
CA GLU A 114 32.16 0.18 33.97
C GLU A 114 30.71 -0.07 34.41
N ILE A 115 30.00 -0.98 33.75
CA ILE A 115 28.64 -1.38 34.14
C ILE A 115 28.63 -2.08 35.50
N ILE A 116 29.64 -2.93 35.77
CA ILE A 116 29.75 -3.69 37.04
C ILE A 116 30.13 -2.75 38.20
N GLU A 117 31.04 -1.81 37.96
CA GLU A 117 31.52 -0.87 38.99
C GLU A 117 30.52 0.27 39.29
N SER A 118 29.62 0.54 38.36
CA SER A 118 28.65 1.62 38.46
C SER A 118 27.59 1.37 39.56
N THR A 119 27.62 2.17 40.62
CA THR A 119 26.64 2.14 41.73
C THR A 119 25.29 2.81 41.41
N SER A 120 25.21 3.63 40.35
CA SER A 120 24.00 4.42 40.01
C SER A 120 23.06 3.66 39.07
N GLU A 121 21.73 3.87 39.15
CA GLU A 121 20.76 3.16 38.26
C GLU A 121 20.73 3.66 36.79
N LEU A 122 21.08 4.92 36.53
CA LEU A 122 20.94 5.55 35.21
C LEU A 122 22.13 5.29 34.26
N LYS A 123 23.37 5.31 34.80
CA LYS A 123 24.58 5.03 34.02
C LYS A 123 24.59 3.64 33.36
N PRO A 124 24.25 2.53 34.05
CA PRO A 124 24.33 1.20 33.45
C PRO A 124 23.29 1.03 32.35
N LYS A 125 22.11 1.67 32.45
CA LYS A 125 21.12 1.69 31.37
C LYS A 125 21.63 2.38 30.10
N LYS A 126 22.41 3.47 30.23
CA LYS A 126 23.02 4.16 29.08
C LYS A 126 24.15 3.32 28.47
N LEU A 127 25.05 2.80 29.31
CA LEU A 127 26.17 1.98 28.88
C LEU A 127 25.69 0.67 28.22
N ALA A 128 24.65 0.02 28.76
CA ALA A 128 24.06 -1.18 28.16
C ALA A 128 23.53 -0.94 26.74
N LYS A 129 22.91 0.22 26.47
CA LYS A 129 22.48 0.59 25.12
C LYS A 129 23.67 0.78 24.16
N ARG A 130 24.80 1.27 24.67
CA ARG A 130 26.04 1.45 23.90
C ARG A 130 26.72 0.11 23.60
N VAL A 131 26.89 -0.75 24.61
CA VAL A 131 27.41 -2.12 24.47
C VAL A 131 26.61 -2.89 23.44
N LYS A 132 25.27 -2.85 23.51
CA LYS A 132 24.40 -3.51 22.54
C LYS A 132 24.65 -3.10 21.08
N ILE A 133 24.98 -1.82 20.83
CA ILE A 133 25.31 -1.36 19.48
C ILE A 133 26.68 -1.86 19.06
N ILE A 134 27.67 -1.81 19.95
CA ILE A 134 29.03 -2.28 19.68
C ILE A 134 29.03 -3.79 19.37
N GLU A 135 28.30 -4.59 20.15
CA GLU A 135 28.11 -6.02 19.90
C GLU A 135 27.46 -6.27 18.54
N ALA A 136 26.42 -5.51 18.18
CA ALA A 136 25.79 -5.62 16.85
C ALA A 136 26.76 -5.27 15.70
N PHE A 137 27.70 -4.33 15.89
CA PHE A 137 28.75 -4.04 14.91
C PHE A 137 29.76 -5.20 14.81
N MET A 138 30.15 -5.79 15.95
CA MET A 138 31.05 -6.94 15.97
C MET A 138 30.43 -8.18 15.30
N GLU A 139 29.15 -8.48 15.57
CA GLU A 139 28.43 -9.60 14.96
C GLU A 139 28.22 -9.41 13.45
N SER A 140 27.93 -8.19 13.02
CA SER A 140 27.64 -7.91 11.60
C SER A 140 28.89 -7.76 10.73
N GLY A 141 30.08 -7.61 11.32
CA GLY A 141 31.33 -7.36 10.61
C GLY A 141 31.39 -6.01 9.89
N ASN A 142 30.39 -5.14 10.09
CA ASN A 142 30.36 -3.81 9.50
C ASN A 142 31.35 -2.89 10.21
N LYS A 143 32.02 -2.03 9.45
CA LYS A 143 32.95 -1.06 10.03
C LYS A 143 32.22 0.25 10.41
N PRO A 144 32.45 0.83 11.60
CA PRO A 144 31.77 2.06 12.04
C PRO A 144 31.96 3.24 11.09
N GLU A 145 33.13 3.38 10.47
CA GLU A 145 33.45 4.47 9.55
C GLU A 145 32.59 4.47 8.28
N TRP A 146 31.92 3.36 7.93
CA TRP A 146 31.00 3.29 6.77
C TRP A 146 29.74 4.15 6.93
N MET A 147 29.44 4.63 8.14
CA MET A 147 28.39 5.63 8.36
C MET A 147 28.75 7.00 7.75
N ILE A 148 30.02 7.23 7.43
CA ILE A 148 30.51 8.40 6.71
C ILE A 148 30.79 8.00 5.26
N MET A 149 30.06 8.61 4.32
CA MET A 149 30.12 8.27 2.89
C MET A 149 31.22 9.06 2.19
N ASN A 150 32.04 8.37 1.40
CA ASN A 150 32.94 8.99 0.41
C ASN A 150 32.32 8.98 -1.00
N VAL A 151 31.37 8.09 -1.23
CA VAL A 151 30.76 7.87 -2.55
C VAL A 151 29.26 7.77 -2.36
N VAL A 152 28.50 8.49 -3.19
CA VAL A 152 27.03 8.47 -3.18
C VAL A 152 26.52 7.74 -4.41
N PRO A 153 25.68 6.69 -4.26
CA PRO A 153 25.12 6.00 -5.40
C PRO A 153 24.05 6.85 -6.12
N VAL A 154 24.00 6.72 -7.44
CA VAL A 154 23.02 7.39 -8.30
C VAL A 154 22.02 6.38 -8.82
N ILE A 155 20.75 6.65 -8.55
CA ILE A 155 19.64 5.81 -9.01
C ILE A 155 19.56 5.79 -10.55
N PRO A 156 19.20 4.64 -11.15
CA PRO A 156 19.05 4.50 -12.59
C PRO A 156 18.13 5.56 -13.21
N PRO A 157 18.44 6.07 -14.43
CA PRO A 157 17.73 7.19 -15.04
C PRO A 157 16.23 6.93 -15.26
N ASP A 158 15.83 5.69 -15.55
CA ASP A 158 14.41 5.36 -15.80
C ASP A 158 13.54 5.45 -14.53
N LEU A 159 14.16 5.43 -13.34
CA LEU A 159 13.47 5.67 -12.07
C LEU A 159 13.37 7.15 -11.70
N ARG A 160 14.06 8.02 -12.46
CA ARG A 160 14.05 9.49 -12.34
C ARG A 160 13.89 10.14 -13.72
N PRO A 161 12.79 9.82 -14.44
CA PRO A 161 12.68 10.15 -15.85
C PRO A 161 12.60 11.66 -16.09
N LEU A 162 12.99 12.05 -17.30
CA LEU A 162 12.79 13.37 -17.87
C LEU A 162 11.89 13.17 -19.08
N VAL A 163 10.61 13.47 -18.92
CA VAL A 163 9.58 13.18 -19.92
C VAL A 163 9.24 14.46 -20.67
N PRO A 164 9.37 14.49 -22.00
CA PRO A 164 8.91 15.64 -22.79
C PRO A 164 7.38 15.74 -22.68
N LEU A 165 6.89 16.96 -22.47
CA LEU A 165 5.48 17.32 -22.53
C LEU A 165 5.22 18.12 -23.82
N ASP A 166 3.94 18.20 -24.20
CA ASP A 166 3.52 19.02 -25.32
C ASP A 166 3.94 20.49 -25.13
N GLY A 167 4.38 21.13 -26.21
CA GLY A 167 4.88 22.51 -26.19
C GLY A 167 6.34 22.66 -25.76
N GLY A 168 7.17 21.62 -25.91
CA GLY A 168 8.62 21.68 -25.69
C GLY A 168 9.05 21.79 -24.22
N ARG A 169 8.12 21.59 -23.28
CA ARG A 169 8.40 21.56 -21.84
C ARG A 169 8.87 20.18 -21.42
N PHE A 170 9.59 20.09 -20.31
CA PHE A 170 10.02 18.82 -19.74
C PHE A 170 9.48 18.65 -18.31
N ALA A 171 8.90 17.50 -18.03
CA ALA A 171 8.60 17.06 -16.67
C ALA A 171 9.83 16.36 -16.09
N THR A 172 10.39 16.93 -15.03
CA THR A 172 11.58 16.41 -14.34
C THR A 172 11.20 15.86 -12.96
N SER A 173 11.79 14.73 -12.58
CA SER A 173 11.73 14.23 -11.20
C SER A 173 12.47 15.17 -10.24
N ASP A 174 11.90 15.42 -9.05
CA ASP A 174 12.51 16.20 -7.96
C ASP A 174 13.92 15.66 -7.58
N LEU A 175 14.16 14.35 -7.71
CA LEU A 175 15.47 13.75 -7.46
C LEU A 175 16.56 14.29 -8.38
N ASN A 176 16.23 14.61 -9.64
CA ASN A 176 17.21 15.15 -10.59
C ASN A 176 17.71 16.52 -10.13
N ASP A 177 16.85 17.34 -9.51
CA ASP A 177 17.25 18.62 -8.93
C ASP A 177 18.17 18.45 -7.72
N LEU A 178 17.88 17.48 -6.85
CA LEU A 178 18.72 17.17 -5.70
C LEU A 178 20.08 16.62 -6.13
N TYR A 179 20.12 15.68 -7.08
CA TYR A 179 21.38 15.17 -7.65
C TYR A 179 22.19 16.28 -8.32
N ARG A 180 21.55 17.16 -9.10
CA ARG A 180 22.21 18.28 -9.76
C ARG A 180 22.86 19.21 -8.73
N ARG A 181 22.19 19.49 -7.60
CA ARG A 181 22.77 20.30 -6.51
C ARG A 181 24.02 19.63 -5.92
N VAL A 182 23.94 18.34 -5.59
CA VAL A 182 25.09 17.58 -5.06
C VAL A 182 26.27 17.62 -6.03
N ILE A 183 26.04 17.33 -7.31
CA ILE A 183 27.09 17.32 -8.34
C ILE A 183 27.73 18.71 -8.49
N ASN A 184 26.92 19.77 -8.57
CA ASN A 184 27.43 21.14 -8.72
C ASN A 184 28.26 21.59 -7.52
N ARG A 185 27.82 21.27 -6.29
CA ARG A 185 28.56 21.56 -5.06
C ARG A 185 29.85 20.77 -4.98
N ASN A 186 29.80 19.49 -5.34
CA ASN A 186 30.97 18.61 -5.34
C ASN A 186 32.03 19.09 -6.34
N ASN A 187 31.64 19.42 -7.57
CA ASN A 187 32.55 19.93 -8.60
C ASN A 187 33.13 21.30 -8.22
N ARG A 188 32.32 22.16 -7.59
CA ARG A 188 32.80 23.45 -7.07
C ARG A 188 33.83 23.25 -5.96
N LEU A 189 33.59 22.33 -5.03
CA LEU A 189 34.54 22.00 -3.97
C LEU A 189 35.86 21.45 -4.54
N LYS A 190 35.82 20.53 -5.52
CA LYS A 190 37.03 20.04 -6.20
C LYS A 190 37.86 21.19 -6.79
N ARG A 191 37.22 22.11 -7.52
CA ARG A 191 37.90 23.28 -8.10
C ARG A 191 38.49 24.22 -7.05
N LEU A 192 37.80 24.43 -5.93
CA LEU A 192 38.31 25.28 -4.84
C LEU A 192 39.55 24.67 -4.17
N ILE A 193 39.58 23.34 -4.02
CA ILE A 193 40.74 22.61 -3.49
C ILE A 193 41.92 22.70 -4.48
N GLU A 194 41.67 22.50 -5.77
CA GLU A 194 42.69 22.62 -6.82
C GLU A 194 43.33 24.02 -6.88
N LEU A 195 42.51 25.06 -6.69
CA LEU A 195 42.95 26.46 -6.66
C LEU A 195 43.57 26.89 -5.31
N ARG A 196 43.65 25.98 -4.32
CA ARG A 196 44.10 26.28 -2.95
C ARG A 196 43.40 27.52 -2.37
N ALA A 197 42.08 27.58 -2.52
CA ALA A 197 41.29 28.67 -1.96
C ALA A 197 41.40 28.72 -0.42
N PRO A 198 41.17 29.88 0.22
CA PRO A 198 41.20 30.00 1.68
C PRO A 198 40.27 29.01 2.40
N ASP A 199 40.70 28.55 3.58
CA ASP A 199 39.99 27.50 4.35
C ASP A 199 38.56 27.87 4.70
N ILE A 200 38.26 29.15 4.95
CA ILE A 200 36.90 29.63 5.24
C ILE A 200 35.95 29.29 4.08
N ILE A 201 36.41 29.46 2.83
CA ILE A 201 35.62 29.18 1.64
C ILE A 201 35.45 27.66 1.46
N ILE A 202 36.52 26.89 1.71
CA ILE A 202 36.49 25.43 1.64
C ILE A 202 35.52 24.85 2.68
N ARG A 203 35.59 25.30 3.93
CA ARG A 203 34.68 24.88 5.02
C ARG A 203 33.23 25.17 4.69
N ASN A 204 32.94 26.36 4.18
CA ASN A 204 31.59 26.72 3.76
C ASN A 204 31.09 25.80 2.63
N GLU A 205 31.93 25.49 1.63
CA GLU A 205 31.52 24.60 0.54
C GLU A 205 31.39 23.13 1.00
N LYS A 206 32.24 22.65 1.92
CA LYS A 206 32.06 21.34 2.59
C LYS A 206 30.73 21.27 3.35
N ARG A 207 30.37 22.33 4.09
CA ARG A 207 29.05 22.45 4.76
C ARG A 207 27.88 22.40 3.76
N MET A 208 27.98 23.14 2.66
CA MET A 208 26.96 23.16 1.60
C MET A 208 26.83 21.80 0.89
N LEU A 209 27.93 21.06 0.73
CA LEU A 209 27.92 19.71 0.19
C LEU A 209 27.20 18.75 1.14
N GLN A 210 27.52 18.78 2.44
CA GLN A 210 26.84 17.99 3.47
C GLN A 210 25.33 18.27 3.45
N GLU A 211 24.91 19.54 3.41
CA GLU A 211 23.49 19.91 3.33
C GLU A 211 22.79 19.40 2.07
N SER A 212 23.50 19.42 0.93
CA SER A 212 22.94 18.95 -0.33
C SER A 212 22.73 17.43 -0.33
N VAL A 213 23.65 16.68 0.29
CA VAL A 213 23.51 15.23 0.44
C VAL A 213 22.45 14.89 1.50
N ASP A 214 22.39 15.63 2.60
CA ASP A 214 21.33 15.47 3.61
C ASP A 214 19.94 15.62 2.96
N ALA A 215 19.76 16.64 2.13
CA ALA A 215 18.49 16.88 1.42
C ALA A 215 18.18 15.83 0.34
N LEU A 216 19.20 15.23 -0.29
CA LEU A 216 19.00 14.13 -1.24
C LEU A 216 18.39 12.90 -0.54
N PHE A 217 18.90 12.55 0.63
CA PHE A 217 18.43 11.40 1.39
C PHE A 217 17.13 11.66 2.16
N ASP A 218 17.02 12.78 2.88
CA ASP A 218 15.86 13.11 3.72
C ASP A 218 15.68 14.65 3.85
N ASN A 219 14.96 15.23 2.89
CA ASN A 219 14.71 16.68 2.84
C ASN A 219 13.76 17.11 3.96
N GLY A 220 14.25 17.91 4.90
CA GLY A 220 13.48 18.44 6.03
C GLY A 220 13.82 17.86 7.39
N ARG A 221 14.72 16.87 7.46
CA ARG A 221 15.19 16.35 8.76
C ARG A 221 16.10 17.33 9.52
N ARG A 222 16.71 18.26 8.78
CA ARG A 222 17.62 19.28 9.32
C ARG A 222 17.19 20.67 8.87
N GLY A 223 16.15 21.19 9.52
CA GLY A 223 15.74 22.58 9.36
C GLY A 223 14.97 22.87 8.07
N ARG A 224 15.36 23.93 7.36
CA ARG A 224 14.57 24.48 6.24
C ARG A 224 14.58 23.53 5.05
N VAL A 225 13.38 23.10 4.66
CA VAL A 225 13.19 22.28 3.46
C VAL A 225 13.66 23.00 2.21
N ILE A 226 14.39 22.27 1.37
CA ILE A 226 14.75 22.76 0.04
C ILE A 226 13.51 22.73 -0.83
N THR A 227 13.17 23.90 -1.38
CA THR A 227 12.03 24.08 -2.29
C THR A 227 12.46 24.17 -3.75
N GLY A 228 11.58 23.73 -4.64
CA GLY A 228 11.70 23.90 -6.08
C GLY A 228 11.14 25.25 -6.56
N ALA A 229 11.10 25.44 -7.89
CA ALA A 229 10.59 26.66 -8.51
C ALA A 229 9.15 27.02 -8.07
N ASN A 230 8.32 26.00 -7.81
CA ASN A 230 6.92 26.17 -7.39
C ASN A 230 6.77 26.38 -5.87
N LYS A 231 7.84 26.72 -5.13
CA LYS A 231 7.89 26.86 -3.66
C LYS A 231 7.49 25.60 -2.86
N ARG A 232 7.15 24.50 -3.53
CA ARG A 232 6.92 23.18 -2.93
C ARG A 232 8.24 22.56 -2.46
N PRO A 233 8.26 21.83 -1.33
CA PRO A 233 9.42 21.02 -0.92
C PRO A 233 9.70 19.92 -1.93
N LEU A 234 10.97 19.73 -2.28
CA LEU A 234 11.40 18.65 -3.16
C LEU A 234 11.28 17.30 -2.44
N LYS A 235 10.75 16.27 -3.13
CA LYS A 235 10.68 14.91 -2.57
C LYS A 235 12.06 14.25 -2.57
N SER A 236 12.51 13.82 -1.39
CA SER A 236 13.77 13.09 -1.20
C SER A 236 13.61 11.58 -1.43
N LEU A 237 14.73 10.85 -1.38
CA LEU A 237 14.72 9.38 -1.44
C LEU A 237 13.86 8.74 -0.34
N SER A 238 13.96 9.26 0.89
CA SER A 238 13.14 8.78 2.01
C SER A 238 11.65 9.01 1.76
N ASP A 239 11.27 10.17 1.22
CA ASP A 239 9.87 10.54 0.95
C ASP A 239 9.22 9.68 -0.14
N MET A 240 10.02 9.16 -1.08
CA MET A 240 9.53 8.24 -2.10
C MET A 240 9.15 6.88 -1.51
N LEU A 241 9.78 6.48 -0.40
CA LEU A 241 9.52 5.21 0.26
C LEU A 241 8.41 5.33 1.31
N LYS A 242 8.45 6.38 2.15
CA LYS A 242 7.55 6.54 3.32
C LYS A 242 6.24 7.27 2.98
N GLY A 243 5.26 7.14 3.87
CA GLY A 243 3.98 7.87 3.80
C GLY A 243 2.90 7.20 2.96
N LYS A 244 1.71 7.83 2.90
CA LYS A 244 0.53 7.31 2.18
C LYS A 244 0.75 7.24 0.66
N GLN A 245 1.44 8.23 0.10
CA GLN A 245 1.86 8.28 -1.31
C GLN A 245 3.22 7.60 -1.56
N GLY A 246 3.80 6.97 -0.53
CA GLY A 246 5.07 6.28 -0.63
C GLY A 246 4.93 4.92 -1.32
N ARG A 247 6.08 4.36 -1.71
CA ARG A 247 6.15 3.12 -2.49
C ARG A 247 5.43 1.94 -1.84
N PHE A 248 5.59 1.75 -0.53
CA PHE A 248 5.03 0.61 0.18
C PHE A 248 3.49 0.61 0.14
N ARG A 249 2.86 1.72 0.55
CA ARG A 249 1.40 1.79 0.65
C ARG A 249 0.72 1.95 -0.70
N GLN A 250 1.24 2.84 -1.56
CA GLN A 250 0.55 3.19 -2.79
C GLN A 250 0.81 2.22 -3.94
N ASN A 251 2.01 1.64 -4.04
CA ASN A 251 2.42 0.87 -5.23
C ASN A 251 2.64 -0.62 -4.97
N LEU A 252 3.07 -1.02 -3.77
CA LEU A 252 3.25 -2.43 -3.43
C LEU A 252 1.93 -3.07 -3.00
N LEU A 253 1.21 -2.42 -2.07
CA LEU A 253 -0.10 -2.88 -1.61
C LEU A 253 -1.24 -2.42 -2.53
N GLY A 254 -1.18 -1.18 -3.01
CA GLY A 254 -2.07 -0.69 -4.05
C GLY A 254 -1.50 -0.98 -5.44
N LYS A 255 -2.19 -1.80 -6.23
CA LYS A 255 -1.86 -1.96 -7.66
C LYS A 255 -3.10 -1.74 -8.49
N ARG A 256 -2.94 -1.00 -9.58
CA ARG A 256 -3.92 -1.01 -10.65
C ARG A 256 -3.75 -2.33 -11.38
N VAL A 257 -4.86 -3.01 -11.62
CA VAL A 257 -4.90 -4.33 -12.22
C VAL A 257 -5.64 -4.25 -13.56
N ASP A 258 -5.12 -4.97 -14.54
CA ASP A 258 -5.80 -5.19 -15.81
C ASP A 258 -6.99 -6.15 -15.62
N TYR A 259 -7.79 -6.36 -16.66
CA TYR A 259 -9.00 -7.21 -16.61
C TYR A 259 -9.99 -6.79 -15.52
N SER A 260 -10.13 -5.47 -15.36
CA SER A 260 -11.06 -4.85 -14.44
C SER A 260 -11.96 -3.83 -15.14
N GLY A 261 -13.20 -3.72 -14.68
CA GLY A 261 -14.21 -2.79 -15.19
C GLY A 261 -14.93 -2.10 -14.03
N ARG A 262 -15.60 -0.98 -14.31
CA ARG A 262 -16.47 -0.32 -13.34
C ARG A 262 -17.72 0.21 -14.04
N SER A 263 -18.88 0.00 -13.43
CA SER A 263 -20.13 0.65 -13.86
C SER A 263 -21.07 0.87 -12.69
N VAL A 264 -22.11 1.66 -12.94
CA VAL A 264 -23.24 1.87 -12.03
C VAL A 264 -24.01 0.57 -11.87
N ILE A 265 -24.48 0.31 -10.65
CA ILE A 265 -25.32 -0.85 -10.35
C ILE A 265 -26.80 -0.51 -10.44
N VAL A 266 -27.59 -1.47 -10.90
CA VAL A 266 -29.06 -1.43 -10.95
C VAL A 266 -29.62 -2.72 -10.38
N VAL A 267 -30.90 -2.69 -10.00
CA VAL A 267 -31.57 -3.86 -9.44
C VAL A 267 -31.82 -4.92 -10.52
N GLY A 268 -31.49 -6.17 -10.23
CA GLY A 268 -31.82 -7.34 -11.06
C GLY A 268 -32.67 -8.34 -10.28
N PRO A 269 -33.99 -8.12 -10.14
CA PRO A 269 -34.84 -8.92 -9.27
C PRO A 269 -35.07 -10.36 -9.78
N GLU A 270 -34.91 -10.59 -11.07
CA GLU A 270 -35.08 -11.93 -11.69
C GLU A 270 -33.82 -12.82 -11.59
N LEU A 271 -32.70 -12.24 -11.14
CA LEU A 271 -31.44 -12.97 -11.01
C LEU A 271 -31.51 -13.97 -9.86
N LYS A 272 -30.76 -15.08 -9.97
CA LYS A 272 -30.52 -15.96 -8.83
C LYS A 272 -29.43 -15.37 -7.92
N LEU A 273 -29.36 -15.82 -6.66
CA LEU A 273 -28.42 -15.29 -5.67
C LEU A 273 -26.94 -15.35 -6.12
N HIS A 274 -26.55 -16.39 -6.88
CA HIS A 274 -25.20 -16.57 -7.42
C HIS A 274 -24.94 -15.83 -8.73
N GLN A 275 -25.92 -15.13 -9.29
CA GLN A 275 -25.82 -14.53 -10.62
C GLN A 275 -25.71 -13.01 -10.54
N CYS A 276 -25.02 -12.42 -11.52
CA CYS A 276 -25.02 -10.97 -11.73
C CYS A 276 -25.22 -10.66 -13.23
N GLY A 277 -25.87 -9.54 -13.53
CA GLY A 277 -26.00 -9.10 -14.93
C GLY A 277 -24.78 -8.27 -15.33
N LEU A 278 -24.06 -8.72 -16.34
CA LEU A 278 -22.87 -8.06 -16.87
C LEU A 278 -23.17 -7.46 -18.26
N PRO A 279 -22.95 -6.15 -18.48
CA PRO A 279 -23.16 -5.53 -19.78
C PRO A 279 -22.32 -6.16 -20.89
N LYS A 280 -22.96 -6.49 -22.01
CA LYS A 280 -22.31 -7.07 -23.20
C LYS A 280 -21.02 -6.37 -23.62
N LYS A 281 -21.01 -5.03 -23.68
CA LYS A 281 -19.82 -4.25 -24.05
C LYS A 281 -18.69 -4.36 -23.03
N MET A 282 -19.02 -4.39 -21.74
CA MET A 282 -18.03 -4.57 -20.69
C MET A 282 -17.45 -5.98 -20.75
N ALA A 283 -18.31 -6.99 -20.89
CA ALA A 283 -17.89 -8.38 -21.01
C ALA A 283 -16.99 -8.59 -22.24
N LEU A 284 -17.35 -8.02 -23.40
CA LEU A 284 -16.56 -8.07 -24.62
C LEU A 284 -15.13 -7.55 -24.39
N GLU A 285 -14.97 -6.41 -23.71
CA GLU A 285 -13.66 -5.83 -23.37
C GLU A 285 -12.86 -6.68 -22.39
N LEU A 286 -13.50 -7.15 -21.32
CA LEU A 286 -12.82 -7.89 -20.26
C LEU A 286 -12.36 -9.28 -20.73
N PHE A 287 -13.14 -9.94 -21.59
CA PHE A 287 -12.87 -11.31 -22.06
C PHE A 287 -12.13 -11.38 -23.41
N LYS A 288 -11.66 -10.24 -23.98
CA LYS A 288 -11.03 -10.20 -25.32
C LYS A 288 -10.03 -11.32 -25.63
N PRO A 289 -9.03 -11.64 -24.77
CA PRO A 289 -8.05 -12.67 -25.10
C PRO A 289 -8.67 -14.08 -25.18
N PHE A 290 -9.67 -14.36 -24.37
CA PHE A 290 -10.39 -15.63 -24.37
C PHE A 290 -11.22 -15.79 -25.66
N ILE A 291 -11.86 -14.70 -26.10
CA ILE A 291 -12.59 -14.65 -27.37
C ILE A 291 -11.63 -14.90 -28.54
N TYR A 292 -10.45 -14.27 -28.56
CA TYR A 292 -9.46 -14.49 -29.63
C TYR A 292 -9.01 -15.95 -29.70
N SER A 293 -8.74 -16.58 -28.55
CA SER A 293 -8.37 -17.99 -28.48
C SER A 293 -9.48 -18.91 -29.03
N ARG A 294 -10.73 -18.65 -28.67
CA ARG A 294 -11.88 -19.45 -29.14
C ARG A 294 -12.21 -19.24 -30.62
N LEU A 295 -12.07 -18.01 -31.14
CA LEU A 295 -12.25 -17.71 -32.57
C LEU A 295 -11.24 -18.47 -33.44
N ASP A 296 -10.00 -18.57 -32.97
CA ASP A 296 -8.94 -19.35 -33.63
C ASP A 296 -9.25 -20.85 -33.55
N ALA A 297 -9.59 -21.36 -32.36
CA ALA A 297 -9.92 -22.78 -32.17
C ALA A 297 -11.12 -23.26 -33.02
N LYS A 298 -12.12 -22.40 -33.26
CA LYS A 298 -13.28 -22.70 -34.12
C LYS A 298 -13.01 -22.44 -35.62
N GLY A 299 -11.84 -21.95 -36.00
CA GLY A 299 -11.46 -21.71 -37.40
C GLY A 299 -12.09 -20.46 -38.03
N PHE A 300 -12.70 -19.57 -37.24
CA PHE A 300 -13.27 -18.30 -37.76
C PHE A 300 -12.19 -17.27 -38.10
N SER A 301 -11.00 -17.40 -37.51
CA SER A 301 -9.85 -16.55 -37.79
C SER A 301 -8.57 -17.37 -37.79
N SER A 302 -7.68 -17.12 -38.74
CA SER A 302 -6.36 -17.77 -38.81
C SER A 302 -5.24 -16.96 -38.14
N THR A 303 -5.50 -15.69 -37.82
CA THR A 303 -4.53 -14.80 -37.20
C THR A 303 -5.16 -13.91 -36.13
N VAL A 304 -4.39 -13.57 -35.09
CA VAL A 304 -4.82 -12.67 -34.00
C VAL A 304 -5.29 -11.29 -34.54
N LYS A 305 -4.67 -10.78 -35.61
CA LYS A 305 -5.09 -9.52 -36.23
C LYS A 305 -6.49 -9.61 -36.85
N GLN A 306 -6.80 -10.73 -37.51
CA GLN A 306 -8.13 -10.97 -38.07
C GLN A 306 -9.17 -11.13 -36.95
N ALA A 307 -8.85 -11.89 -35.90
CA ALA A 307 -9.71 -12.04 -34.72
C ALA A 307 -10.01 -10.67 -34.08
N LYS A 308 -8.98 -9.82 -33.92
CA LYS A 308 -9.13 -8.45 -33.42
C LYS A 308 -10.11 -7.63 -34.28
N LYS A 309 -9.98 -7.70 -35.61
CA LYS A 309 -10.87 -7.00 -36.54
C LYS A 309 -12.31 -7.52 -36.52
N LEU A 310 -12.51 -8.82 -36.26
CA LEU A 310 -13.85 -9.42 -36.10
C LEU A 310 -14.52 -8.91 -34.82
N VAL A 311 -13.78 -8.86 -33.71
CA VAL A 311 -14.27 -8.35 -32.42
C VAL A 311 -14.56 -6.85 -32.49
N GLU A 312 -13.70 -6.05 -33.13
CA GLU A 312 -13.94 -4.61 -33.33
C GLU A 312 -15.17 -4.31 -34.19
N LYS A 313 -15.54 -5.24 -35.08
CA LYS A 313 -16.75 -5.13 -35.92
C LYS A 313 -18.00 -5.69 -35.26
N GLU A 314 -17.92 -6.20 -34.04
CA GLU A 314 -19.04 -6.74 -33.26
C GLU A 314 -19.90 -7.75 -34.04
N ARG A 315 -19.26 -8.64 -34.81
CA ARG A 315 -20.00 -9.60 -35.64
C ARG A 315 -20.82 -10.60 -34.79
N PRO A 316 -21.93 -11.15 -35.32
CA PRO A 316 -22.79 -12.10 -34.60
C PRO A 316 -22.04 -13.28 -33.97
N GLU A 317 -21.08 -13.87 -34.68
CA GLU A 317 -20.34 -15.04 -34.21
C GLU A 317 -19.51 -14.76 -32.94
N VAL A 318 -19.15 -13.50 -32.69
CA VAL A 318 -18.42 -13.07 -31.50
C VAL A 318 -19.32 -13.15 -30.25
N TRP A 319 -20.61 -12.84 -30.39
CA TRP A 319 -21.56 -12.89 -29.28
C TRP A 319 -21.82 -14.34 -28.83
N ASP A 320 -21.97 -15.26 -29.78
CA ASP A 320 -22.14 -16.69 -29.48
C ASP A 320 -20.91 -17.27 -28.74
N ILE A 321 -19.71 -16.85 -29.15
CA ILE A 321 -18.46 -17.24 -28.49
C ILE A 321 -18.34 -16.59 -27.11
N LEU A 322 -18.79 -15.34 -26.98
CA LEU A 322 -18.78 -14.65 -25.69
C LEU A 322 -19.66 -15.37 -24.67
N ASP A 323 -20.86 -15.78 -25.07
CA ASP A 323 -21.76 -16.57 -24.21
C ASP A 323 -21.13 -17.91 -23.80
N GLU A 324 -20.43 -18.58 -24.71
CA GLU A 324 -19.70 -19.83 -24.40
C GLU A 324 -18.54 -19.61 -23.42
N VAL A 325 -17.76 -18.54 -23.60
CA VAL A 325 -16.59 -18.23 -22.76
C VAL A 325 -16.99 -17.84 -21.34
N ILE A 326 -18.10 -17.12 -21.21
CA ILE A 326 -18.59 -16.58 -19.94
C ILE A 326 -19.26 -17.68 -19.10
N ARG A 327 -19.76 -18.73 -19.75
CA ARG A 327 -20.37 -19.87 -19.07
C ARG A 327 -19.36 -20.51 -18.12
N GLU A 328 -19.76 -20.64 -16.86
CA GLU A 328 -18.94 -21.18 -15.76
C GLU A 328 -17.67 -20.38 -15.43
N HIS A 329 -17.52 -19.15 -15.94
CA HIS A 329 -16.41 -18.26 -15.58
C HIS A 329 -16.87 -17.21 -14.54
N PRO A 330 -16.60 -17.41 -13.23
CA PRO A 330 -17.07 -16.49 -12.21
C PRO A 330 -16.36 -15.13 -12.31
N VAL A 331 -17.07 -14.06 -11.97
CA VAL A 331 -16.53 -12.70 -11.88
C VAL A 331 -16.61 -12.20 -10.45
N MET A 332 -15.65 -11.39 -10.02
CA MET A 332 -15.65 -10.79 -8.68
C MET A 332 -16.20 -9.37 -8.73
N LEU A 333 -17.23 -9.09 -7.95
CA LEU A 333 -17.76 -7.75 -7.73
C LEU A 333 -17.20 -7.17 -6.42
N ASN A 334 -16.81 -5.90 -6.46
CA ASN A 334 -16.30 -5.17 -5.31
C ASN A 334 -16.90 -3.76 -5.26
N ARG A 335 -17.36 -3.34 -4.07
CA ARG A 335 -17.77 -1.96 -3.80
C ARG A 335 -16.76 -1.26 -2.89
N ALA A 336 -16.40 -0.03 -3.26
CA ALA A 336 -15.62 0.84 -2.41
C ALA A 336 -16.55 1.70 -1.53
N PRO A 337 -16.28 1.86 -0.23
CA PRO A 337 -15.17 1.29 0.56
C PRO A 337 -15.41 -0.18 0.97
N THR A 338 -14.37 -1.02 0.88
CA THR A 338 -14.43 -2.42 1.35
C THR A 338 -14.11 -2.48 2.84
N LEU A 339 -15.14 -2.62 3.69
CA LEU A 339 -14.99 -2.63 5.15
C LEU A 339 -14.70 -4.03 5.72
N HIS A 340 -15.22 -5.07 5.08
CA HIS A 340 -15.08 -6.47 5.49
C HIS A 340 -15.06 -7.38 4.27
N ARG A 341 -14.74 -8.67 4.47
CA ARG A 341 -14.60 -9.64 3.38
C ARG A 341 -15.83 -9.75 2.45
N LEU A 342 -17.04 -9.56 2.98
CA LEU A 342 -18.28 -9.64 2.19
C LEU A 342 -18.46 -8.50 1.18
N GLY A 343 -17.62 -7.46 1.23
CA GLY A 343 -17.59 -6.41 0.21
C GLY A 343 -16.94 -6.85 -1.10
N ILE A 344 -16.44 -8.10 -1.17
CA ILE A 344 -15.99 -8.76 -2.39
C ILE A 344 -16.66 -10.13 -2.44
N GLN A 345 -17.41 -10.39 -3.51
CA GLN A 345 -18.04 -11.71 -3.74
C GLN A 345 -17.93 -12.09 -5.21
N ALA A 346 -17.94 -13.39 -5.46
CA ALA A 346 -17.98 -13.95 -6.81
C ALA A 346 -19.42 -14.26 -7.24
N PHE A 347 -19.68 -14.04 -8.52
CA PHE A 347 -20.96 -14.29 -9.17
C PHE A 347 -20.74 -14.91 -10.54
N GLU A 348 -21.73 -15.65 -11.02
CA GLU A 348 -21.80 -16.07 -12.41
C GLU A 348 -22.41 -14.95 -13.26
N PRO A 349 -21.66 -14.43 -14.24
CA PRO A 349 -22.14 -13.37 -15.13
C PRO A 349 -23.21 -13.89 -16.10
N ILE A 350 -24.30 -13.14 -16.22
CA ILE A 350 -25.31 -13.25 -17.28
C ILE A 350 -25.17 -12.03 -18.18
N LEU A 351 -25.10 -12.24 -19.50
CA LEU A 351 -25.06 -11.13 -20.43
C LEU A 351 -26.39 -10.38 -20.45
N ILE A 352 -26.31 -9.07 -20.22
CA ILE A 352 -27.46 -8.16 -20.28
C ILE A 352 -27.21 -7.04 -21.30
N GLU A 353 -28.30 -6.51 -21.83
CA GLU A 353 -28.28 -5.29 -22.61
C GLU A 353 -28.10 -4.05 -21.73
N GLY A 354 -27.54 -2.99 -22.30
CA GLY A 354 -27.28 -1.74 -21.59
C GLY A 354 -25.85 -1.59 -21.09
N LYS A 355 -25.66 -0.77 -20.05
CA LYS A 355 -24.34 -0.39 -19.52
C LYS A 355 -24.19 -0.56 -18.01
N ALA A 356 -25.28 -0.78 -17.28
CA ALA A 356 -25.28 -0.91 -15.84
C ALA A 356 -25.19 -2.38 -15.43
N ILE A 357 -24.52 -2.65 -14.30
CA ILE A 357 -24.41 -4.01 -13.74
C ILE A 357 -25.68 -4.31 -12.95
N GLN A 358 -26.32 -5.45 -13.20
CA GLN A 358 -27.45 -5.87 -12.38
C GLN A 358 -26.96 -6.68 -11.18
N LEU A 359 -27.48 -6.34 -9.99
CA LEU A 359 -27.16 -7.00 -8.74
C LEU A 359 -28.43 -7.57 -8.09
N HIS A 360 -28.29 -8.73 -7.47
CA HIS A 360 -29.37 -9.35 -6.71
C HIS A 360 -29.70 -8.52 -5.44
N PRO A 361 -30.98 -8.20 -5.14
CA PRO A 361 -31.35 -7.34 -4.01
C PRO A 361 -30.82 -7.82 -2.64
N LEU A 362 -30.88 -9.13 -2.37
CA LEU A 362 -30.43 -9.70 -1.08
C LEU A 362 -28.93 -9.60 -0.81
N VAL A 363 -28.08 -9.31 -1.80
CA VAL A 363 -26.64 -9.11 -1.55
C VAL A 363 -26.29 -7.64 -1.30
N CYS A 364 -27.22 -6.71 -1.51
CA CYS A 364 -26.99 -5.29 -1.30
C CYS A 364 -26.60 -4.97 0.16
N SER A 365 -27.19 -5.68 1.13
CA SER A 365 -26.81 -5.57 2.55
C SER A 365 -25.34 -5.91 2.79
N ALA A 366 -24.82 -6.95 2.13
CA ALA A 366 -23.43 -7.38 2.23
C ALA A 366 -22.46 -6.37 1.59
N PHE A 367 -22.85 -5.72 0.49
CA PHE A 367 -22.03 -4.65 -0.10
C PHE A 367 -22.25 -3.28 0.55
N ASN A 368 -23.22 -3.17 1.46
CA ASN A 368 -23.76 -1.92 1.98
C ASN A 368 -24.19 -0.95 0.86
N ALA A 369 -24.69 -1.50 -0.25
CA ALA A 369 -24.97 -0.80 -1.49
C ALA A 369 -26.45 -0.44 -1.64
N ASP A 370 -26.72 0.66 -2.32
CA ASP A 370 -28.03 1.08 -2.79
C ASP A 370 -28.01 1.37 -4.29
N PHE A 371 -29.13 1.81 -4.86
CA PHE A 371 -29.30 1.99 -6.31
C PHE A 371 -29.45 3.46 -6.72
N ASP A 372 -28.83 4.39 -5.98
CA ASP A 372 -28.94 5.85 -6.19
C ASP A 372 -27.83 6.45 -7.09
N GLY A 373 -26.92 5.60 -7.58
CA GLY A 373 -25.74 6.03 -8.35
C GLY A 373 -24.45 5.29 -7.97
N ASP A 374 -24.52 4.42 -6.97
CA ASP A 374 -23.45 3.52 -6.55
C ASP A 374 -22.81 2.76 -7.73
N GLN A 375 -21.49 2.56 -7.62
CA GLN A 375 -20.69 1.89 -8.65
C GLN A 375 -19.94 0.70 -8.07
N MET A 376 -19.87 -0.38 -8.84
CA MET A 376 -19.09 -1.56 -8.48
C MET A 376 -17.98 -1.81 -9.50
N ALA A 377 -16.85 -2.30 -9.01
CA ALA A 377 -15.75 -2.78 -9.82
C ALA A 377 -15.89 -4.28 -10.06
N VAL A 378 -15.69 -4.70 -11.31
CA VAL A 378 -15.67 -6.10 -11.74
C VAL A 378 -14.22 -6.51 -11.97
N HIS A 379 -13.85 -7.71 -11.54
CA HIS A 379 -12.54 -8.30 -11.80
C HIS A 379 -12.70 -9.74 -12.29
N ILE A 380 -11.87 -10.15 -13.25
CA ILE A 380 -11.88 -11.51 -13.80
C ILE A 380 -10.74 -12.33 -13.19
N PRO A 381 -11.03 -13.47 -12.53
CA PRO A 381 -10.01 -14.45 -12.19
C PRO A 381 -9.51 -15.14 -13.47
N LEU A 382 -8.20 -15.06 -13.73
CA LEU A 382 -7.61 -15.58 -14.97
C LEU A 382 -7.13 -17.03 -14.85
N SER A 383 -6.44 -17.38 -13.76
CA SER A 383 -5.93 -18.75 -13.56
C SER A 383 -7.05 -19.70 -13.13
N LEU A 384 -6.87 -20.98 -13.42
CA LEU A 384 -7.88 -22.00 -13.08
C LEU A 384 -8.05 -22.10 -11.56
N GLU A 385 -6.96 -21.99 -10.80
CA GLU A 385 -6.98 -22.01 -9.34
C GLU A 385 -7.77 -20.82 -8.79
N ALA A 386 -7.59 -19.63 -9.36
CA ALA A 386 -8.33 -18.44 -8.94
C ALA A 386 -9.83 -18.53 -9.29
N GLN A 387 -10.17 -19.14 -10.43
CA GLN A 387 -11.57 -19.40 -10.80
C GLN A 387 -12.22 -20.40 -9.84
N LEU A 388 -11.51 -21.47 -9.49
CA LEU A 388 -11.98 -22.47 -8.52
C LEU A 388 -12.09 -21.86 -7.11
N GLU A 389 -11.12 -21.07 -6.67
CA GLU A 389 -11.16 -20.37 -5.39
C GLU A 389 -12.36 -19.42 -5.33
N ALA A 390 -12.60 -18.65 -6.41
CA ALA A 390 -13.76 -17.78 -6.50
C ALA A 390 -15.07 -18.57 -6.37
N ARG A 391 -15.17 -19.73 -7.02
CA ARG A 391 -16.36 -20.58 -6.99
C ARG A 391 -16.58 -21.28 -5.65
N VAL A 392 -15.52 -21.78 -5.02
CA VAL A 392 -15.60 -22.58 -3.79
C VAL A 392 -15.67 -21.71 -2.54
N LEU A 393 -14.99 -20.56 -2.50
CA LEU A 393 -14.89 -19.73 -1.30
C LEU A 393 -15.65 -18.41 -1.41
N MET A 394 -15.58 -17.75 -2.56
CA MET A 394 -16.08 -16.37 -2.71
C MET A 394 -17.49 -16.26 -3.29
N MET A 395 -18.06 -17.36 -3.80
CA MET A 395 -19.41 -17.37 -4.37
C MET A 395 -20.43 -16.85 -3.35
N SER A 396 -21.36 -16.00 -3.79
CA SER A 396 -22.35 -15.37 -2.91
C SER A 396 -23.18 -16.36 -2.11
N THR A 397 -23.45 -17.55 -2.65
CA THR A 397 -24.19 -18.64 -1.98
C THR A 397 -23.48 -19.20 -0.75
N ASN A 398 -22.15 -19.05 -0.66
CA ASN A 398 -21.38 -19.56 0.48
C ASN A 398 -21.36 -18.54 1.63
N ASN A 399 -21.71 -17.29 1.34
CA ASN A 399 -21.54 -16.14 2.21
C ASN A 399 -22.89 -15.67 2.81
N ILE A 400 -23.60 -16.61 3.44
CA ILE A 400 -24.95 -16.39 4.01
C ILE A 400 -24.90 -15.76 5.41
N LEU A 401 -23.87 -16.06 6.19
CA LEU A 401 -23.72 -15.62 7.58
C LEU A 401 -22.68 -14.52 7.71
N HIS A 402 -22.97 -13.55 8.57
CA HIS A 402 -22.03 -12.49 8.89
C HIS A 402 -20.88 -13.04 9.76
N PRO A 403 -19.60 -12.85 9.38
CA PRO A 403 -18.47 -13.50 10.04
C PRO A 403 -18.27 -13.13 11.51
N ALA A 404 -18.73 -11.94 11.94
CA ALA A 404 -18.48 -11.45 13.29
C ALA A 404 -19.48 -11.97 14.35
N ASN A 405 -20.72 -12.29 13.97
CA ASN A 405 -21.80 -12.61 14.91
C ASN A 405 -22.62 -13.84 14.52
N GLY A 406 -22.38 -14.43 13.35
CA GLY A 406 -23.12 -15.61 12.87
C GLY A 406 -24.57 -15.33 12.48
N ALA A 407 -25.03 -14.07 12.47
CA ALA A 407 -26.36 -13.71 12.02
C ALA A 407 -26.46 -13.81 10.48
N PRO A 408 -27.61 -14.19 9.90
CA PRO A 408 -27.79 -14.20 8.45
C PRO A 408 -27.72 -12.78 7.89
N ILE A 409 -27.02 -12.60 6.76
CA ILE A 409 -26.89 -11.30 6.09
C ILE A 409 -27.87 -11.15 4.91
N ILE A 410 -28.29 -12.26 4.32
CA ILE A 410 -29.22 -12.31 3.17
C ILE A 410 -30.69 -12.16 3.59
N VAL A 411 -30.96 -11.36 4.61
CA VAL A 411 -32.31 -11.13 5.11
C VAL A 411 -33.06 -10.22 4.13
N PRO A 412 -34.30 -10.55 3.75
CA PRO A 412 -35.11 -9.66 2.94
C PRO A 412 -35.25 -8.28 3.59
N SER A 413 -35.22 -7.22 2.77
CA SER A 413 -35.32 -5.83 3.22
C SER A 413 -36.51 -5.13 2.60
N GLN A 414 -37.01 -4.09 3.28
CA GLN A 414 -37.99 -3.13 2.76
C GLN A 414 -39.22 -3.82 2.14
N ASP A 415 -39.40 -3.68 0.82
CA ASP A 415 -40.60 -4.10 0.09
C ASP A 415 -40.87 -5.60 0.19
N ILE A 416 -39.84 -6.44 0.27
CA ILE A 416 -40.03 -7.89 0.41
C ILE A 416 -40.64 -8.19 1.79
N VAL A 417 -40.17 -7.51 2.84
CA VAL A 417 -40.72 -7.65 4.20
C VAL A 417 -42.13 -7.11 4.26
N LEU A 418 -42.40 -5.96 3.62
CA LEU A 418 -43.73 -5.38 3.56
C LEU A 418 -44.72 -6.28 2.81
N GLY A 419 -44.30 -6.87 1.69
CA GLY A 419 -45.10 -7.82 0.92
C GLY A 419 -45.42 -9.06 1.74
N LEU A 420 -44.41 -9.66 2.38
CA LEU A 420 -44.61 -10.80 3.29
C LEU A 420 -45.49 -10.43 4.49
N TYR A 421 -45.32 -9.23 5.05
CA TYR A 421 -46.12 -8.73 6.17
C TYR A 421 -47.57 -8.50 5.77
N TYR A 422 -47.82 -7.85 4.64
CA TYR A 422 -49.17 -7.65 4.11
C TYR A 422 -49.82 -9.02 3.84
N LEU A 423 -49.09 -9.89 3.15
CA LEU A 423 -49.43 -11.29 2.98
C LEU A 423 -49.42 -12.07 4.29
N SER A 424 -49.13 -11.49 5.48
CA SER A 424 -49.18 -12.07 6.84
C SER A 424 -50.39 -11.66 7.69
N ILE A 425 -51.12 -10.62 7.29
CA ILE A 425 -52.26 -10.06 8.04
C ILE A 425 -53.51 -10.95 7.91
N MET A 426 -54.25 -11.08 9.01
CA MET A 426 -55.60 -11.65 9.09
C MET A 426 -56.62 -10.54 9.33
N ALA A 427 -57.76 -10.61 8.65
CA ALA A 427 -58.88 -9.69 8.85
C ALA A 427 -60.11 -10.48 9.32
N ASP A 428 -60.93 -9.84 10.15
CA ASP A 428 -62.18 -10.38 10.68
C ASP A 428 -63.34 -9.96 9.77
N GLY A 429 -64.30 -10.85 9.50
CA GLY A 429 -65.50 -10.52 8.71
C GLY A 429 -65.31 -10.54 7.19
N GLU A 430 -64.25 -11.20 6.71
CA GLU A 430 -63.98 -11.38 5.28
C GLU A 430 -64.84 -12.49 4.66
N PRO A 431 -65.16 -12.43 3.35
CA PRO A 431 -65.94 -13.47 2.68
C PRO A 431 -65.19 -14.81 2.71
N GLY A 432 -65.94 -15.87 3.03
CA GLY A 432 -65.42 -17.23 3.14
C GLY A 432 -64.67 -17.54 4.45
N GLU A 433 -64.85 -16.72 5.50
CA GLU A 433 -64.28 -16.98 6.82
C GLU A 433 -64.74 -18.36 7.38
N GLY A 434 -63.78 -19.17 7.82
CA GLY A 434 -64.01 -20.50 8.36
C GLY A 434 -64.13 -21.63 7.33
N MET A 435 -64.02 -21.34 6.03
CA MET A 435 -64.03 -22.37 4.98
C MET A 435 -62.82 -23.30 5.11
N ALA A 436 -63.03 -24.59 4.84
CA ALA A 436 -62.00 -25.61 4.92
C ALA A 436 -61.55 -26.01 3.51
N PHE A 437 -60.23 -26.01 3.28
CA PHE A 437 -59.63 -26.37 2.00
C PHE A 437 -58.76 -27.61 2.14
N SER A 438 -58.85 -28.48 1.14
CA SER A 438 -58.17 -29.78 1.12
C SER A 438 -56.78 -29.73 0.47
N ASP A 439 -56.60 -28.86 -0.54
CA ASP A 439 -55.36 -28.72 -1.31
C ASP A 439 -55.12 -27.27 -1.76
N ILE A 440 -53.87 -26.94 -2.10
CA ILE A 440 -53.46 -25.62 -2.57
C ILE A 440 -54.19 -25.24 -3.87
N GLY A 441 -54.46 -26.22 -4.75
CA GLY A 441 -55.19 -25.96 -5.99
C GLY A 441 -56.64 -25.49 -5.76
N GLU A 442 -57.34 -26.07 -4.79
CA GLU A 442 -58.71 -25.67 -4.41
C GLU A 442 -58.73 -24.26 -3.82
N LEU A 443 -57.72 -23.96 -3.00
CA LEU A 443 -57.51 -22.65 -2.39
C LEU A 443 -57.20 -21.56 -3.44
N GLN A 444 -56.37 -21.88 -4.42
CA GLN A 444 -56.04 -20.97 -5.51
C GLN A 444 -57.27 -20.69 -6.39
N HIS A 445 -58.06 -21.72 -6.69
CA HIS A 445 -59.32 -21.52 -7.41
C HIS A 445 -60.30 -20.62 -6.63
N ALA A 446 -60.39 -20.80 -5.31
CA ALA A 446 -61.25 -19.97 -4.45
C ALA A 446 -60.79 -18.51 -4.34
N LEU A 447 -59.48 -18.26 -4.43
CA LEU A 447 -58.91 -16.91 -4.55
C LEU A 447 -59.24 -16.29 -5.91
N ASP A 448 -59.07 -17.05 -7.00
CA ASP A 448 -59.34 -16.59 -8.36
C ASP A 448 -60.83 -16.29 -8.59
N SER A 449 -61.72 -17.11 -8.01
CA SER A 449 -63.17 -16.89 -8.01
C SER A 449 -63.64 -15.83 -7.01
N LYS A 450 -62.71 -15.20 -6.26
CA LYS A 450 -62.97 -14.19 -5.23
C LYS A 450 -63.94 -14.66 -4.13
N SER A 451 -64.00 -15.97 -3.90
CA SER A 451 -64.83 -16.58 -2.85
C SER A 451 -64.19 -16.43 -1.47
N VAL A 452 -62.86 -16.29 -1.43
CA VAL A 452 -62.05 -15.92 -0.27
C VAL A 452 -61.11 -14.78 -0.66
N THR A 453 -60.75 -13.91 0.28
CA THR A 453 -59.71 -12.88 0.10
C THR A 453 -58.39 -13.34 0.71
N MET A 454 -57.29 -12.65 0.38
CA MET A 454 -55.95 -12.97 0.89
C MET A 454 -55.84 -12.93 2.43
N HIS A 455 -56.75 -12.22 3.09
CA HIS A 455 -56.78 -12.02 4.54
C HIS A 455 -57.85 -12.86 5.25
N THR A 456 -58.71 -13.58 4.51
CA THR A 456 -59.75 -14.46 5.07
C THR A 456 -59.13 -15.56 5.92
N LYS A 457 -59.67 -15.82 7.11
CA LYS A 457 -59.30 -16.99 7.93
C LYS A 457 -59.94 -18.26 7.37
N ILE A 458 -59.12 -19.27 7.09
CA ILE A 458 -59.50 -20.56 6.50
C ILE A 458 -58.95 -21.71 7.33
N ARG A 459 -59.45 -22.93 7.12
CA ARG A 459 -58.93 -24.14 7.74
C ARG A 459 -58.24 -25.01 6.69
N GLY A 460 -56.92 -25.10 6.77
CA GLY A 460 -56.11 -25.94 5.88
C GLY A 460 -55.68 -27.22 6.57
N ARG A 461 -55.67 -28.34 5.83
CA ARG A 461 -55.06 -29.59 6.31
C ARG A 461 -53.57 -29.56 6.02
N PHE A 462 -52.73 -29.44 7.06
CA PHE A 462 -51.28 -29.49 6.91
C PHE A 462 -50.75 -30.84 7.39
N LYS A 463 -49.99 -31.53 6.55
CA LYS A 463 -49.29 -32.77 6.89
C LYS A 463 -47.96 -32.39 7.53
N THR A 464 -47.82 -32.64 8.83
CA THR A 464 -46.57 -32.42 9.58
C THR A 464 -46.06 -33.75 10.12
N VAL A 465 -44.80 -33.82 10.52
CA VAL A 465 -44.27 -34.94 11.31
C VAL A 465 -44.40 -34.63 12.79
N ASP A 466 -44.73 -35.63 13.61
CA ASP A 466 -44.72 -35.53 15.07
C ASP A 466 -43.30 -35.70 15.63
N LYS A 467 -43.11 -35.51 16.94
CA LYS A 467 -41.81 -35.65 17.63
C LYS A 467 -41.14 -37.02 17.42
N ASP A 468 -41.92 -38.06 17.14
CA ASP A 468 -41.46 -39.43 16.84
C ASP A 468 -41.27 -39.70 15.33
N GLY A 469 -41.29 -38.68 14.48
CA GLY A 469 -41.07 -38.81 13.02
C GLY A 469 -42.23 -39.43 12.24
N LYS A 470 -43.38 -39.67 12.88
CA LYS A 470 -44.59 -40.20 12.22
C LYS A 470 -45.35 -39.07 11.50
N PRO A 471 -45.85 -39.28 10.27
CA PRO A 471 -46.65 -38.30 9.56
C PRO A 471 -48.03 -38.16 10.21
N VAL A 472 -48.38 -36.96 10.66
CA VAL A 472 -49.66 -36.61 11.27
C VAL A 472 -50.30 -35.48 10.46
N SER A 473 -51.58 -35.63 10.14
CA SER A 473 -52.36 -34.55 9.52
C SER A 473 -53.09 -33.77 10.61
N LYS A 474 -52.80 -32.46 10.73
CA LYS A 474 -53.51 -31.56 11.64
C LYS A 474 -54.19 -30.46 10.83
N ILE A 475 -55.39 -30.09 11.25
CA ILE A 475 -56.11 -28.95 10.67
C ILE A 475 -55.62 -27.71 11.42
N PHE A 476 -55.06 -26.76 10.69
CA PHE A 476 -54.67 -25.47 11.23
C PHE A 476 -55.57 -24.40 10.65
N GLU A 477 -55.98 -23.47 11.52
CA GLU A 477 -56.55 -22.22 11.07
C GLU A 477 -55.40 -21.35 10.53
N ARG A 478 -55.47 -21.05 9.25
CA ARG A 478 -54.49 -20.25 8.50
C ARG A 478 -55.27 -19.33 7.57
N ARG A 479 -54.60 -18.67 6.64
CA ARG A 479 -55.22 -17.87 5.58
C ARG A 479 -54.63 -18.30 4.24
N PRO A 480 -55.24 -17.93 3.10
CA PRO A 480 -54.85 -18.46 1.80
C PRO A 480 -53.36 -18.29 1.48
N ALA A 481 -52.76 -17.15 1.82
CA ALA A 481 -51.34 -16.86 1.54
C ALA A 481 -50.30 -17.67 2.37
N GLY A 482 -50.73 -18.44 3.37
CA GLY A 482 -49.84 -19.19 4.28
C GLY A 482 -50.03 -20.72 4.27
N CYS A 483 -50.77 -21.25 3.29
CA CYS A 483 -50.95 -22.68 3.07
C CYS A 483 -49.90 -23.25 2.11
#